data_AF-A0A4P6DRJ7-F1
#
_entry.id   AF-A0A4P6DRJ7-F1
#
_cell.length_a   1.000
_cell.length_b   1.000
_cell.length_c   1.000
_cell.angle_alpha   90.00
_cell.angle_beta   90.00
_cell.angle_gamma   90.00
#
_symmetry.space_group_name_H-M   'P 1'
#
loop_
_entity.id
_entity.type
_entity.pdbx_description
1 polymer ?
#
loop_
_entity_poly.entity_id
_entity_poly.type
_entity_poly.pdbx_seq_one_letter_code
_entity_poly.pdbx_strand_id
1 'polypeptide(L)'
;MTEIIIAIVTSVIGSGGLWAFLQWWMDRRRQTVRRDELAEVVEQALADSPTIRDINAKLDRDFDRMQKQDEWNHRHDEEMRQNRLVSLRQCLFAHPRDRNAHESALESGREYIAMGGNGTGHIRLEQLEDDYRRRLEADDWDYSERRP
;
A
#
# COMPACT_ATOMS: atom_id res chain seq x y z
N MET A 1 -5.19 1.09 -21.08
CA MET A 1 -6.46 1.71 -21.54
C MET A 1 -6.71 3.07 -20.88
N THR A 2 -6.43 3.23 -19.58
CA THR A 2 -6.53 4.51 -18.84
C THR A 2 -5.50 5.57 -19.28
N GLU A 3 -4.25 5.17 -19.54
CA GLU A 3 -3.19 6.08 -20.01
C GLU A 3 -3.51 6.71 -21.38
N ILE A 4 -4.17 5.96 -22.26
CA ILE A 4 -4.56 6.42 -23.61
C ILE A 4 -5.63 7.52 -23.50
N ILE A 5 -6.58 7.41 -22.57
CA ILE A 5 -7.63 8.40 -22.38
C ILE A 5 -7.06 9.71 -21.82
N ILE A 6 -6.14 9.63 -20.86
CA ILE A 6 -5.47 10.81 -20.28
C ILE A 6 -4.60 11.51 -21.33
N ALA A 7 -3.91 10.75 -22.18
CA ALA A 7 -3.10 11.29 -23.28
C ALA A 7 -3.96 11.95 -24.38
N ILE A 8 -5.14 11.40 -24.69
CA ILE A 8 -6.07 11.99 -25.65
C ILE A 8 -6.63 13.31 -25.08
N VAL A 9 -7.05 13.33 -23.82
CA VAL A 9 -7.58 14.54 -23.17
C VAL A 9 -6.52 15.63 -23.07
N THR A 10 -5.27 15.30 -22.72
CA THR A 10 -4.18 16.29 -22.68
C THR A 10 -3.73 16.74 -24.07
N SER A 11 -3.75 15.86 -25.08
CA SER A 11 -3.42 16.27 -26.46
C SER A 11 -4.49 17.16 -27.09
N VAL A 12 -5.77 16.97 -26.77
CA VAL A 12 -6.85 17.82 -27.29
C VAL A 12 -6.78 19.22 -26.66
N ILE A 13 -6.44 19.33 -25.38
CA ILE A 13 -6.24 20.60 -24.68
C ILE A 13 -4.95 21.31 -25.17
N GLY A 14 -3.91 20.56 -25.55
CA GLY A 14 -2.64 21.10 -26.05
C GLY A 14 -2.52 21.24 -27.58
N SER A 15 -3.47 20.76 -28.36
CA SER A 15 -3.39 20.78 -29.83
C SER A 15 -3.80 22.14 -30.39
N GLY A 16 -2.94 22.70 -31.24
CA GLY A 16 -3.19 23.99 -31.93
C GLY A 16 -4.49 24.04 -32.74
N GLY A 17 -5.16 22.90 -32.98
CA GLY A 17 -6.49 22.84 -33.58
C GLY A 17 -7.58 23.45 -32.70
N LEU A 18 -7.52 23.25 -31.38
CA LEU A 18 -8.47 23.88 -30.45
C LEU A 18 -8.24 25.39 -30.38
N TRP A 19 -6.97 25.81 -30.41
CA TRP A 19 -6.59 27.22 -30.44
C TRP A 19 -7.01 27.91 -31.74
N ALA A 20 -6.81 27.26 -32.90
CA ALA A 20 -7.24 27.77 -34.21
C ALA A 20 -8.77 27.83 -34.34
N PHE A 21 -9.48 26.84 -33.80
CA PHE A 21 -10.95 26.84 -33.76
C PHE A 21 -11.49 27.94 -32.84
N LEU A 22 -10.91 28.11 -31.65
CA LEU A 22 -11.26 29.20 -30.73
C LEU A 22 -10.94 30.56 -31.34
N GLN A 23 -9.80 30.72 -32.02
CA GLN A 23 -9.42 31.96 -32.68
C GLN A 23 -10.35 32.29 -33.85
N TRP A 24 -10.71 31.31 -34.67
CA TRP A 24 -11.70 31.48 -35.75
C TRP A 24 -13.10 31.82 -35.21
N TRP A 25 -13.53 31.16 -34.14
CA TRP A 25 -14.81 31.43 -33.49
C TRP A 25 -14.84 32.82 -32.84
N MET A 26 -13.73 33.23 -32.20
CA MET A 26 -13.56 34.57 -31.64
C MET A 26 -13.51 35.64 -32.73
N ASP A 27 -12.77 35.44 -33.82
CA ASP A 27 -12.73 36.40 -34.94
C ASP A 27 -14.10 36.52 -35.63
N ARG A 28 -14.91 35.46 -35.63
CA ARG A 28 -16.28 35.51 -36.12
C ARG A 28 -17.25 36.24 -35.19
N ARG A 29 -16.88 36.43 -33.91
CA ARG A 29 -17.64 37.20 -32.92
C ARG A 29 -17.03 38.56 -32.55
N ARG A 30 -15.88 38.94 -33.12
CA ARG A 30 -15.20 40.22 -32.87
C ARG A 30 -15.85 41.36 -33.64
N GLN A 31 -17.00 41.81 -33.15
CA GLN A 31 -17.15 43.22 -32.84
C GLN A 31 -17.04 43.36 -31.31
N THR A 32 -15.83 43.72 -30.87
CA THR A 32 -15.48 44.28 -29.55
C THR A 32 -16.06 43.59 -28.31
N VAL A 33 -15.37 42.56 -27.79
CA VAL A 33 -15.56 42.13 -26.40
C VAL A 33 -14.19 42.06 -25.71
N ARG A 34 -14.06 42.84 -24.63
CA ARG A 34 -12.84 43.00 -23.82
C ARG A 34 -12.51 41.71 -23.07
N ARG A 35 -11.23 41.51 -22.76
CA ARG A 35 -10.71 40.32 -22.03
C ARG A 35 -11.33 40.14 -20.64
N ASP A 36 -11.82 41.21 -20.03
CA ASP A 36 -12.41 41.17 -18.69
C ASP A 36 -13.78 40.47 -18.69
N GLU A 37 -14.58 40.62 -19.75
CA GLU A 37 -15.87 39.92 -19.90
C GLU A 37 -15.67 38.42 -20.18
N LEU A 38 -14.54 38.03 -20.80
CA LEU A 38 -14.20 36.62 -21.01
C LEU A 38 -13.85 35.91 -19.69
N ALA A 39 -13.16 36.61 -18.77
CA ALA A 39 -12.90 36.07 -17.44
C ALA A 39 -14.21 35.90 -16.67
N GLU A 40 -15.07 36.91 -16.68
CA GLU A 40 -16.35 36.90 -15.97
C GLU A 40 -17.32 35.84 -16.52
N VAL A 41 -17.44 35.68 -17.85
CA VAL A 41 -18.29 34.65 -18.47
C VAL A 41 -17.74 33.24 -18.22
N VAL A 42 -16.42 33.07 -18.20
CA VAL A 42 -15.80 31.78 -17.85
C VAL A 42 -16.03 31.49 -16.37
N GLU A 43 -15.85 32.45 -15.48
CA GLU A 43 -16.09 32.32 -14.04
C GLU A 43 -17.57 32.04 -13.73
N GLN A 44 -18.49 32.74 -14.42
CA GLN A 44 -19.94 32.52 -14.36
C GLN A 44 -20.33 31.14 -14.90
N ALA A 45 -19.78 30.72 -16.05
CA ALA A 45 -20.05 29.42 -16.64
C ALA A 45 -19.44 28.27 -15.81
N LEU A 46 -18.29 28.49 -15.16
CA LEU A 46 -17.72 27.56 -14.19
C LEU A 46 -18.56 27.49 -12.91
N ALA A 47 -19.08 28.63 -12.44
CA ALA A 47 -19.91 28.72 -11.23
C ALA A 47 -21.29 28.05 -11.40
N ASP A 48 -21.87 28.13 -12.60
CA ASP A 48 -23.18 27.53 -12.93
C ASP A 48 -23.09 26.17 -13.62
N SER A 49 -21.91 25.66 -13.96
CA SER A 49 -21.77 24.37 -14.64
C SER A 49 -22.18 23.22 -13.72
N PRO A 50 -23.30 22.53 -13.99
CA PRO A 50 -23.73 21.37 -13.20
C PRO A 50 -22.69 20.24 -13.26
N THR A 51 -21.90 20.19 -14.35
CA THR A 51 -20.83 19.21 -14.53
C THR A 51 -19.67 19.43 -13.56
N ILE A 52 -19.28 20.67 -13.29
CA ILE A 52 -18.18 20.96 -12.34
C ILE A 52 -18.62 20.63 -10.90
N ARG A 53 -19.86 20.94 -10.54
CA ARG A 53 -20.41 20.53 -9.23
C ARG A 53 -20.50 19.01 -9.08
N ASP A 54 -20.92 18.29 -10.13
CA ASP A 54 -20.95 16.82 -10.12
C ASP A 54 -19.54 16.20 -10.04
N ILE A 55 -18.56 16.79 -10.74
CA ILE A 55 -17.16 16.37 -10.66
C ILE A 55 -16.60 16.60 -9.24
N ASN A 56 -16.81 17.77 -8.65
CA ASN A 56 -16.37 18.04 -7.28
C ASN A 56 -17.05 17.11 -6.27
N ALA A 57 -18.37 16.90 -6.38
CA ALA A 57 -19.09 15.97 -5.52
C ALA A 57 -18.62 14.52 -5.68
N LYS A 58 -18.15 14.11 -6.87
CA LYS A 58 -17.51 12.80 -7.10
C LYS A 58 -16.13 12.75 -6.45
N LEU A 59 -15.31 13.77 -6.65
CA LEU A 59 -13.98 13.86 -6.04
C LEU A 59 -14.07 13.81 -4.52
N ASP A 60 -14.96 14.58 -3.89
CA ASP A 60 -15.15 14.58 -2.45
C ASP A 60 -15.52 13.18 -1.92
N ARG A 61 -16.46 12.49 -2.59
CA ARG A 61 -16.82 11.11 -2.25
C ARG A 61 -15.66 10.13 -2.41
N ASP A 62 -14.85 10.30 -3.46
CA ASP A 62 -13.70 9.44 -3.71
C ASP A 62 -12.58 9.70 -2.70
N PHE A 63 -12.33 10.96 -2.32
CA PHE A 63 -11.40 11.33 -1.25
C PHE A 63 -11.83 10.74 0.09
N ASP A 64 -13.11 10.88 0.46
CA ASP A 64 -13.67 10.28 1.68
C ASP A 64 -13.53 8.75 1.68
N ARG A 65 -13.72 8.12 0.52
CA ARG A 65 -13.55 6.67 0.35
C ARG A 65 -12.09 6.26 0.49
N MET A 66 -11.16 7.00 -0.12
CA MET A 66 -9.72 6.73 -0.04
C MET A 66 -9.22 6.87 1.40
N GLN A 67 -9.61 7.93 2.10
CA GLN A 67 -9.23 8.11 3.50
C GLN A 67 -9.71 6.94 4.38
N LYS A 68 -10.96 6.50 4.22
CA LYS A 68 -11.49 5.34 4.94
C LYS A 68 -10.76 4.04 4.58
N GLN A 69 -10.35 3.89 3.33
CA GLN A 69 -9.60 2.73 2.87
C GLN A 69 -8.20 2.71 3.49
N ASP A 70 -7.53 3.86 3.57
CA ASP A 70 -6.20 3.98 4.18
C ASP A 70 -6.25 3.68 5.68
N GLU A 71 -7.26 4.20 6.38
CA GLU A 71 -7.51 3.88 7.80
C GLU A 71 -7.82 2.40 8.02
N TRP A 72 -8.53 1.76 7.09
CA TRP A 72 -8.80 0.32 7.14
C TRP A 72 -7.54 -0.49 6.87
N ASN A 73 -6.75 -0.13 5.85
CA ASN A 73 -5.50 -0.79 5.50
C ASN A 73 -4.51 -0.73 6.67
N HIS A 74 -4.33 0.45 7.27
CA HIS A 74 -3.40 0.63 8.37
C HIS A 74 -3.76 -0.23 9.59
N ARG A 75 -5.05 -0.35 9.92
CA ARG A 75 -5.52 -1.24 10.99
C ARG A 75 -5.29 -2.70 10.64
N HIS A 76 -5.59 -3.10 9.41
CA HIS A 76 -5.39 -4.47 8.95
C HIS A 76 -3.92 -4.88 8.92
N ASP A 77 -3.03 -3.99 8.52
CA ASP A 77 -1.59 -4.24 8.52
C ASP A 77 -1.07 -4.52 9.93
N GLU A 78 -1.54 -3.74 10.92
CA GLU A 78 -1.19 -3.97 12.32
C GLU A 78 -1.78 -5.29 12.84
N GLU A 79 -3.04 -5.60 12.55
CA GLU A 79 -3.65 -6.88 12.91
C GLU A 79 -2.89 -8.07 12.31
N MET A 80 -2.53 -7.99 11.03
CA MET A 80 -1.74 -9.02 10.34
C MET A 80 -0.36 -9.17 10.97
N ARG A 81 0.29 -8.06 11.31
CA ARG A 81 1.57 -8.07 12.02
C ARG A 81 1.47 -8.77 13.37
N GLN A 82 0.45 -8.45 14.16
CA GLN A 82 0.21 -9.09 15.46
C GLN A 82 -0.08 -10.59 15.32
N ASN A 83 -0.93 -10.97 14.37
CA ASN A 83 -1.24 -12.38 14.09
C ASN A 83 0.01 -13.15 13.66
N ARG A 84 0.86 -12.55 12.83
CA ARG A 84 2.13 -13.15 12.40
C ARG A 84 3.08 -13.34 13.59
N LEU A 85 3.22 -12.35 14.48
CA LEU A 85 4.00 -12.49 15.71
C LEU A 85 3.53 -13.65 16.59
N VAL A 86 2.21 -13.84 16.73
CA VAL A 86 1.63 -14.95 17.50
C VAL A 86 1.96 -16.29 16.85
N SER A 87 1.80 -16.41 15.53
CA SER A 87 2.12 -17.62 14.78
C SER A 87 3.60 -17.99 14.87
N LEU A 88 4.49 -17.03 14.63
CA LEU A 88 5.94 -17.25 14.74
C LEU A 88 6.35 -17.66 16.16
N ARG A 89 5.74 -17.06 17.19
CA ARG A 89 5.94 -17.47 18.57
C ARG A 89 5.48 -18.92 18.79
N GLN A 90 4.32 -19.31 18.29
CA GLN A 90 3.86 -20.70 18.42
C GLN A 90 4.85 -21.69 17.79
N CYS A 91 5.38 -21.38 16.61
CA CYS A 91 6.41 -22.20 15.95
C CYS A 91 7.72 -22.25 16.75
N LEU A 92 8.21 -21.11 17.24
CA LEU A 92 9.44 -21.02 18.05
C LEU A 92 9.37 -21.84 19.35
N PHE A 93 8.21 -21.86 20.00
CA PHE A 93 8.01 -22.59 21.26
C PHE A 93 7.57 -24.04 21.07
N ALA A 94 7.27 -24.46 19.84
CA ALA A 94 7.04 -25.87 19.55
C ALA A 94 8.32 -26.67 19.81
N HIS A 95 8.16 -27.87 20.36
CA HIS A 95 9.29 -28.77 20.56
C HIS A 95 9.62 -29.48 19.24
N PRO A 96 10.84 -29.36 18.71
CA PRO A 96 11.25 -30.07 17.50
C PRO A 96 11.21 -31.59 17.72
N ARG A 97 10.71 -32.32 16.72
CA ARG A 97 10.66 -33.80 16.75
C ARG A 97 11.58 -34.44 15.71
N ASP A 98 12.15 -33.62 14.84
CA ASP A 98 13.09 -34.01 13.81
C ASP A 98 13.93 -32.78 13.44
N ARG A 99 14.95 -33.01 12.61
CA ARG A 99 15.86 -31.96 12.16
C ARG A 99 15.15 -30.83 11.42
N ASN A 100 14.20 -31.15 10.53
CA ASN A 100 13.50 -30.17 9.73
C ASN A 100 12.62 -29.25 10.61
N ALA A 101 11.93 -29.83 11.60
CA ALA A 101 11.17 -29.09 12.59
C ALA A 101 12.07 -28.18 13.43
N HIS A 102 13.30 -28.61 13.72
CA HIS A 102 14.28 -27.79 14.44
C HIS A 102 14.72 -26.59 13.59
N GLU A 103 15.11 -26.83 12.34
CA GLU A 103 15.49 -25.76 11.40
C GLU A 103 14.35 -24.76 11.16
N SER A 104 13.11 -25.26 11.00
CA SER A 104 11.92 -24.41 10.87
C SER A 104 11.63 -23.58 12.12
N ALA A 105 11.86 -24.13 13.32
CA ALA A 105 11.73 -23.38 14.57
C ALA A 105 12.80 -22.29 14.69
N LEU A 106 14.04 -22.54 14.24
CA LEU A 106 15.10 -21.55 14.16
C LEU A 106 14.76 -20.41 13.20
N GLU A 107 14.27 -20.74 12.00
CA GLU A 107 13.82 -19.74 11.02
C GLU A 107 12.69 -18.87 11.57
N SER A 108 11.66 -19.52 12.11
CA SER A 108 10.52 -18.84 12.76
C SER A 108 10.99 -17.96 13.91
N GLY A 109 11.99 -18.41 14.68
CA GLY A 109 12.58 -17.65 15.77
C GLY A 109 13.31 -16.40 15.29
N ARG A 110 14.15 -16.50 14.26
CA ARG A 110 14.85 -15.33 13.70
C ARG A 110 13.87 -14.29 13.16
N GLU A 111 12.82 -14.74 12.47
CA GLU A 111 11.78 -13.85 11.97
C GLU A 111 10.99 -13.21 13.12
N TYR A 112 10.65 -13.98 14.16
CA TYR A 112 9.99 -13.48 15.37
C TYR A 112 10.80 -12.35 16.02
N ILE A 113 12.11 -12.54 16.16
CA ILE A 113 13.01 -11.53 16.71
C ILE A 113 13.08 -10.29 15.81
N ALA A 114 13.22 -10.48 14.50
CA ALA A 114 13.26 -9.37 13.53
C ALA A 114 11.98 -8.52 13.57
N MET A 115 10.82 -9.12 13.88
CA MET A 115 9.54 -8.42 14.02
C MET A 115 9.35 -7.70 15.37
N GLY A 116 10.29 -7.81 16.31
CA GLY A 116 10.23 -7.21 17.65
C GLY A 116 9.79 -8.18 18.75
N GLY A 117 10.17 -9.46 18.64
CA GLY A 117 9.90 -10.49 19.63
C GLY A 117 10.37 -10.15 21.05
N ASN A 118 9.79 -10.84 22.05
CA ASN A 118 10.10 -10.56 23.46
C ASN A 118 11.36 -11.29 23.97
N GLY A 119 11.82 -10.92 25.17
CA GLY A 119 13.00 -11.50 25.81
C GLY A 119 12.95 -13.03 25.98
N THR A 120 11.78 -13.60 26.26
CA THR A 120 11.64 -15.07 26.35
C THR A 120 11.85 -15.74 24.99
N GLY A 121 11.42 -15.10 23.90
CA GLY A 121 11.69 -15.59 22.55
C GLY A 121 13.18 -15.58 22.21
N HIS A 122 13.92 -14.54 22.62
CA HIS A 122 15.39 -14.51 22.45
C HIS A 122 16.07 -15.68 23.15
N ILE A 123 15.73 -15.90 24.43
CA ILE A 123 16.28 -17.02 25.21
C ILE A 123 15.93 -18.36 24.56
N ARG A 124 14.69 -18.52 24.08
CA ARG A 124 14.26 -19.76 23.43
C ARG A 124 15.01 -20.01 22.13
N LEU A 125 15.26 -18.96 21.33
CA LEU A 125 16.04 -19.07 20.10
C LEU A 125 17.49 -19.48 20.41
N GLU A 126 18.12 -18.85 21.39
CA GLU A 126 19.48 -19.22 21.83
C GLU A 126 19.56 -20.69 22.27
N GLN A 127 18.59 -21.16 23.05
CA GLN A 127 18.51 -22.58 23.43
C GLN A 127 18.39 -23.53 22.23
N LEU A 128 17.61 -23.16 21.22
CA LEU A 128 17.49 -23.95 20.00
C LEU A 128 18.80 -23.94 19.20
N GLU A 129 19.46 -22.78 19.08
CA GLU A 129 20.74 -22.67 18.38
C GLU A 129 21.84 -23.50 19.05
N ASP A 130 21.89 -23.47 20.38
CA ASP A 130 22.83 -24.29 21.15
C ASP A 130 22.50 -25.78 21.04
N ASP A 131 21.23 -26.17 21.11
CA ASP A 131 20.83 -27.57 20.91
C ASP A 131 21.19 -28.06 19.51
N TYR A 132 20.89 -27.25 18.48
CA TYR A 132 21.22 -27.55 17.10
C TYR A 132 22.73 -27.70 16.89
N ARG A 133 23.53 -26.79 17.47
CA ARG A 133 25.00 -26.86 17.39
C ARG A 133 25.54 -28.14 18.02
N ARG A 134 25.07 -28.49 19.22
CA ARG A 134 25.47 -29.74 19.89
C ARG A 134 25.14 -30.98 19.07
N ARG A 135 23.93 -31.03 18.49
CA ARG A 135 23.49 -32.14 17.64
C ARG A 135 24.32 -32.27 16.37
N LEU A 136 24.66 -31.13 15.77
CA LEU A 136 25.54 -31.07 14.61
C LEU A 136 26.96 -31.58 14.93
N GLU A 137 27.50 -31.22 16.09
CA GLU A 137 28.83 -31.68 16.55
C GLU A 137 28.86 -33.16 16.90
N ALA A 138 27.79 -33.69 17.49
CA ALA A 138 27.66 -35.10 17.89
C ALA A 138 27.16 -36.01 16.75
N ASP A 139 26.72 -35.44 15.63
CA ASP A 139 25.93 -36.10 14.58
C ASP A 139 24.72 -36.87 15.14
N ASP A 140 24.10 -36.32 16.19
CA ASP A 140 22.99 -36.91 16.92
C ASP A 140 21.68 -36.18 16.61
N TRP A 141 20.93 -36.74 15.67
CA TRP A 141 19.64 -36.24 15.23
C TRP A 141 18.46 -36.98 15.88
N ASP A 142 18.68 -37.67 17.00
CA ASP A 142 17.60 -38.32 17.73
C ASP A 142 16.89 -37.33 18.67
N TYR A 143 15.62 -37.06 18.39
CA TYR A 143 14.75 -36.17 19.18
C TYR A 143 13.82 -36.94 20.13
N SER A 144 13.96 -38.28 20.21
CA SER A 144 13.12 -39.12 21.08
C SER A 144 13.44 -38.92 22.57
N GLU A 145 14.71 -38.64 22.88
CA GLU A 145 15.14 -38.33 24.24
C GLU A 145 14.90 -36.85 24.54
N ARG A 146 13.95 -36.58 25.44
CA ARG A 146 13.82 -35.26 26.06
C ARG A 146 14.99 -35.11 27.04
N ARG A 147 16.12 -34.57 26.57
CA ARG A 147 17.22 -34.26 27.48
C ARG A 147 16.80 -33.12 28.42
N PRO A 148 17.03 -33.26 29.75
CA PRO A 148 16.53 -32.37 30.78
C PRO A 148 17.06 -30.94 30.66
#